data_AF-A0A964QP24-F1
#
_entry.id   AF-A0A964QP24-F1
#
_cell.length_a   1.000
_cell.length_b   1.000
_cell.length_c   1.000
_cell.angle_alpha   90.00
_cell.angle_beta   90.00
_cell.angle_gamma   90.00
#
_symmetry.space_group_name_H-M   'P 1'
#
loop_
_entity.id
_entity.type
_entity.pdbx_description
1 polymer ?
#
loop_
_entity_poly.entity_id
_entity_poly.type
_entity_poly.pdbx_seq_one_letter_code
_entity_poly.pdbx_strand_id
1 'polypeptide(L)'
;MKSYQCIRKGASFLENTTLLIFLATASALSAIPRTEASTNVVVWDTGSRLTGVTIGDDRSGWKRVPTDLFTLEADPPKAASDPGYYGRDYSFKGDAVVENRRVTAVFRSSTGRVTIYSKRDDSLPIGTLRDTSLGKKVAEFTPLEGRTQPTSITRVEVVRNAGDDVVLEVSFSAKNSADISAVFAFGKSEIVEIKPGKAMKGVSLFSPIEYGVVPSFIGDDLIFNPEEYMSANTLCVPAENLFLGMLKGEENLLVMTWPKGKQQMSLKLSSDRQGTRQIESIDFDNDGQSFYLAALGAPGIWHREKLQPSYLEKDVAIKWKKPFSAKWKTQLDEAGVKAAFAFREAKSQVWRGVPGSYSYPVWFNGDSAFFHLSKKVPPKGESLIYFVEGSDTPVSVSTPVDIMKETLGRQMADTILDVAGRKLRTHHRRGGEGVHRACTCGCTEAIQAVFETGEEISKKDYVQGALDDMIYFVRQHVERIDEYRRFADETIKLLRAQVISSPELKPFLEGLEQIAQQIPQEYDVQKENMKSLPYADELARQTAALASKKDPNNLKAYMDLLKAWRAMGGAQDYVLAQCHTITRKLFQEAGYRCVNQPKAVEFAQEIRTRCRQSLRNADGYEIWPEY
;
A
#
# COMPACT_ATOMS: atom_id res chain seq x y z
N MET A 1 -59.15 38.69 3.16
CA MET A 1 -58.96 39.99 3.83
C MET A 1 -57.49 40.13 4.23
N LYS A 2 -56.80 41.11 3.62
CA LYS A 2 -55.54 41.83 3.96
C LYS A 2 -54.42 41.04 4.68
N SER A 3 -53.29 40.69 4.06
CA SER A 3 -52.19 41.52 3.49
C SER A 3 -51.42 42.36 4.52
N TYR A 4 -50.13 42.05 4.67
CA TYR A 4 -49.05 43.05 4.63
C TYR A 4 -47.77 42.45 4.02
N GLN A 5 -47.47 42.90 2.80
CA GLN A 5 -46.13 42.93 2.20
C GLN A 5 -45.46 44.25 2.61
N CYS A 6 -44.14 44.28 2.82
CA CYS A 6 -43.32 45.28 2.15
C CYS A 6 -41.82 44.92 2.05
N ILE A 7 -41.43 44.83 0.77
CA ILE A 7 -40.15 44.84 0.10
C ILE A 7 -39.22 46.01 0.52
N ARG A 8 -37.90 45.76 0.58
CA ARG A 8 -36.93 46.61 -0.17
C ARG A 8 -35.63 45.89 -0.52
N LYS A 9 -35.33 45.95 -1.82
CA LYS A 9 -34.11 45.53 -2.54
C LYS A 9 -32.93 46.46 -2.24
N GLY A 10 -31.71 45.94 -2.42
CA GLY A 10 -30.51 46.73 -2.66
C GLY A 10 -29.28 45.83 -2.82
N ALA A 11 -28.93 45.52 -4.07
CA ALA A 11 -27.67 44.87 -4.45
C ALA A 11 -26.47 45.80 -4.18
N SER A 12 -25.27 45.26 -3.94
CA SER A 12 -24.14 45.33 -4.88
C SER A 12 -22.79 45.00 -4.20
N PHE A 13 -21.98 44.22 -4.93
CA PHE A 13 -20.51 44.32 -5.05
C PHE A 13 -19.56 43.84 -3.93
N LEU A 14 -18.59 43.02 -4.40
CA LEU A 14 -17.23 42.79 -3.87
C LEU A 14 -17.06 41.84 -2.68
N GLU A 15 -17.08 40.53 -2.95
CA GLU A 15 -16.34 39.54 -2.15
C GLU A 15 -15.03 39.18 -2.86
N ASN A 16 -13.92 39.73 -2.35
CA ASN A 16 -12.58 39.34 -2.75
C ASN A 16 -11.61 39.68 -1.60
N THR A 17 -11.68 38.95 -0.48
CA THR A 17 -10.59 38.87 0.52
C THR A 17 -10.94 37.85 1.61
N THR A 18 -10.26 36.69 1.66
CA THR A 18 -9.70 36.17 2.93
C THR A 18 -8.72 35.02 2.64
N LEU A 19 -7.43 35.30 2.68
CA LEU A 19 -6.38 34.31 2.88
C LEU A 19 -5.29 34.95 3.73
N LEU A 20 -5.41 34.79 5.05
CA LEU A 20 -4.35 34.94 6.07
C LEU A 20 -5.05 34.90 7.43
N ILE A 21 -4.86 33.81 8.18
CA ILE A 21 -4.79 33.74 9.65
C ILE A 21 -4.61 32.25 9.96
N PHE A 22 -3.41 31.86 10.41
CA PHE A 22 -3.17 31.00 11.57
C PHE A 22 -1.67 30.94 11.83
N LEU A 23 -1.16 31.93 12.56
CA LEU A 23 0.15 31.89 13.22
C LEU A 23 0.19 32.96 14.30
N ALA A 24 -0.08 32.55 15.54
CA ALA A 24 0.49 33.12 16.77
C ALA A 24 -0.22 32.54 18.00
N THR A 25 0.49 31.73 18.79
CA THR A 25 0.47 31.84 20.27
C THR A 25 1.67 31.08 20.82
N ALA A 26 2.69 31.83 21.25
CA ALA A 26 3.46 31.60 22.49
C ALA A 26 4.67 32.54 22.50
N SER A 27 4.53 33.68 23.18
CA SER A 27 5.62 34.60 23.48
C SER A 27 6.20 34.28 24.86
N ALA A 28 7.49 34.62 24.99
CA ALA A 28 8.28 34.80 26.21
C ALA A 28 8.88 33.54 26.85
N LEU A 29 10.19 33.35 26.60
CA LEU A 29 11.18 32.99 27.62
C LEU A 29 12.57 33.51 27.21
N SER A 30 13.31 33.88 28.23
CA SER A 30 14.54 34.67 28.29
C SER A 30 15.71 34.16 27.44
N ALA A 31 16.57 35.09 27.02
CA ALA A 31 17.83 34.82 26.33
C ALA A 31 18.75 33.92 27.16
N ILE A 32 18.95 32.69 26.68
CA ILE A 32 20.03 31.77 27.06
C ILE A 32 21.05 31.82 25.92
N PRO A 33 22.37 31.78 26.18
CA PRO A 33 23.36 31.66 25.11
C PRO A 33 23.03 30.43 24.27
N ARG A 34 22.79 30.63 22.97
CA ARG A 34 22.66 29.52 22.02
C ARG A 34 23.97 28.75 22.02
N THR A 35 24.06 27.70 22.84
CA THR A 35 24.89 26.54 22.52
C THR A 35 24.49 26.15 21.10
N GLU A 36 25.44 26.21 20.16
CA GLU A 36 25.26 25.76 18.79
C GLU A 36 24.72 24.32 18.80
N ALA A 37 23.40 24.18 18.71
CA ALA A 37 22.79 22.90 18.43
C ALA A 37 23.38 22.46 17.09
N SER A 38 24.05 21.30 17.06
CA SER A 38 24.60 20.75 15.83
C SER A 38 23.48 20.68 14.80
N THR A 39 23.54 21.53 13.78
CA THR A 39 22.51 21.60 12.73
C THR A 39 22.38 20.24 12.06
N ASN A 40 21.18 19.68 12.05
CA ASN A 40 20.92 18.36 11.44
C ASN A 40 20.71 18.44 9.93
N VAL A 41 20.40 19.63 9.40
CA VAL A 41 20.24 19.91 7.98
C VAL A 41 21.13 21.10 7.60
N VAL A 42 21.87 20.96 6.51
CA VAL A 42 22.80 22.00 6.01
C VAL A 42 22.51 22.28 4.55
N VAL A 43 22.54 23.56 4.18
CA VAL A 43 22.50 24.00 2.79
C VAL A 43 23.88 24.51 2.40
N TRP A 44 24.36 24.06 1.25
CA TRP A 44 25.62 24.43 0.67
C TRP A 44 25.40 25.14 -0.67
N ASP A 45 26.23 26.13 -0.94
CA ASP A 45 26.50 26.70 -2.24
C ASP A 45 27.85 26.17 -2.72
N THR A 46 27.85 25.45 -3.83
CA THR A 46 29.06 24.84 -4.38
C THR A 46 30.05 25.85 -4.97
N GLY A 47 29.69 27.14 -5.04
CA GLY A 47 30.57 28.23 -5.48
C GLY A 47 30.77 28.32 -6.99
N SER A 48 30.66 27.19 -7.69
CA SER A 48 30.66 27.05 -9.14
C SER A 48 29.73 25.92 -9.55
N ARG A 49 29.21 25.94 -10.78
CA ARG A 49 28.35 24.87 -11.30
C ARG A 49 29.11 23.54 -11.31
N LEU A 50 28.44 22.47 -10.87
CA LEU A 50 29.03 21.13 -10.82
C LEU A 50 29.13 20.58 -12.24
N THR A 51 30.34 20.30 -12.71
CA THR A 51 30.61 19.69 -14.02
C THR A 51 30.82 18.19 -13.87
N GLY A 52 29.93 17.37 -14.45
CA GLY A 52 30.06 15.91 -14.49
C GLY A 52 28.91 15.14 -13.83
N VAL A 53 28.95 13.81 -13.96
CA VAL A 53 27.91 12.91 -13.40
C VAL A 53 28.12 12.67 -11.90
N THR A 54 29.36 12.59 -11.47
CA THR A 54 29.79 12.36 -10.08
C THR A 54 30.19 13.66 -9.42
N ILE A 55 29.55 13.95 -8.29
CA ILE A 55 30.01 15.01 -7.39
C ILE A 55 31.09 14.36 -6.53
N GLY A 56 32.26 14.98 -6.40
CA GLY A 56 33.30 14.45 -5.53
C GLY A 56 32.94 14.68 -4.06
N ASP A 57 33.44 13.83 -3.16
CA ASP A 57 33.26 14.00 -1.70
C ASP A 57 33.98 15.25 -1.14
N ASP A 58 34.79 15.89 -1.98
CA ASP A 58 35.51 17.12 -1.68
C ASP A 58 34.58 18.34 -1.60
N ARG A 59 34.34 18.78 -0.37
CA ARG A 59 33.56 19.98 -0.03
C ARG A 59 34.44 21.22 0.18
N SER A 60 35.75 21.15 -0.09
CA SER A 60 36.71 22.22 0.23
C SER A 60 36.39 23.57 -0.42
N GLY A 61 35.68 23.58 -1.55
CA GLY A 61 35.21 24.79 -2.23
C GLY A 61 33.79 25.23 -1.89
N TRP A 62 33.03 24.45 -1.11
CA TRP A 62 31.63 24.71 -0.85
C TRP A 62 31.46 25.69 0.31
N LYS A 63 30.51 26.61 0.16
CA LYS A 63 30.16 27.59 1.19
C LYS A 63 28.86 27.21 1.84
N ARG A 64 28.86 27.18 3.17
CA ARG A 64 27.64 26.98 3.93
C ARG A 64 26.74 28.22 3.80
N VAL A 65 25.48 28.01 3.47
CA VAL A 65 24.48 29.09 3.46
C VAL A 65 24.13 29.45 4.92
N PRO A 66 24.22 30.72 5.33
CA PRO A 66 23.89 31.14 6.69
C PRO A 66 22.45 30.79 7.06
N THR A 67 22.24 30.32 8.29
CA THR A 67 20.89 30.08 8.86
C THR A 67 20.19 31.38 9.24
N ASP A 68 20.96 32.44 9.51
CA ASP A 68 20.47 33.78 9.77
C ASP A 68 20.79 34.67 8.56
N LEU A 69 19.78 34.95 7.73
CA LEU A 69 19.94 35.76 6.53
C LEU A 69 20.23 37.24 6.84
N PHE A 70 19.96 37.72 8.07
CA PHE A 70 20.36 39.07 8.47
C PHE A 70 21.88 39.23 8.48
N THR A 71 22.65 38.14 8.63
CA THR A 71 24.12 38.18 8.55
C THR A 71 24.65 38.59 7.18
N LEU A 72 23.79 38.57 6.14
CA LEU A 72 24.12 39.05 4.80
C LEU A 72 23.97 40.57 4.66
N GLU A 73 23.41 41.26 5.66
CA GLU A 73 23.23 42.70 5.65
C GLU A 73 24.51 43.45 6.03
N ALA A 74 24.60 44.70 5.57
CA ALA A 74 25.66 45.61 5.99
C ALA A 74 25.56 45.99 7.48
N ASP A 75 24.35 45.99 8.04
CA ASP A 75 24.06 46.26 9.45
C ASP A 75 22.97 45.27 9.96
N PRO A 76 23.39 44.05 10.35
CA PRO A 76 22.45 43.01 10.80
C PRO A 76 21.56 43.41 11.98
N PRO A 77 22.05 44.08 13.05
CA PRO A 77 21.20 44.54 14.14
C PRO A 77 20.09 45.50 13.70
N LYS A 78 20.38 46.42 12.79
CA LYS A 78 19.37 47.33 12.24
C LYS A 78 18.34 46.58 11.40
N ALA A 79 18.78 45.66 10.57
CA ALA A 79 17.89 44.85 9.73
C ALA A 79 16.95 43.96 10.56
N ALA A 80 17.47 43.33 11.61
CA ALA A 80 16.69 42.51 12.53
C ALA A 80 15.68 43.32 13.38
N SER A 81 15.83 44.64 13.45
CA SER A 81 14.90 45.53 14.17
C SER A 81 13.64 45.90 13.39
N ASP A 82 13.60 45.62 12.08
CA ASP A 82 12.41 45.81 11.24
C ASP A 82 11.53 44.54 11.26
N PRO A 83 10.35 44.57 11.91
CA PRO A 83 9.49 43.40 12.05
C PRO A 83 8.90 42.88 10.73
N GLY A 84 9.01 43.64 9.63
CA GLY A 84 8.58 43.22 8.30
C GLY A 84 9.71 42.71 7.40
N TYR A 85 10.97 42.80 7.85
CA TYR A 85 12.15 42.43 7.08
C TYR A 85 12.73 41.10 7.54
N TYR A 86 13.08 40.22 6.60
CA TYR A 86 13.53 38.85 6.90
C TYR A 86 14.98 38.58 6.44
N GLY A 87 15.75 39.65 6.17
CA GLY A 87 17.10 39.58 5.63
C GLY A 87 17.13 39.52 4.09
N ARG A 88 18.33 39.63 3.50
CA ARG A 88 18.56 39.53 2.07
C ARG A 88 18.37 38.11 1.54
N ASP A 89 17.84 38.01 0.32
CA ASP A 89 17.87 36.78 -0.47
C ASP A 89 19.32 36.28 -0.66
N TYR A 90 19.55 35.00 -0.40
CA TYR A 90 20.82 34.36 -0.72
C TYR A 90 20.92 34.06 -2.22
N SER A 91 21.92 34.64 -2.88
CA SER A 91 22.20 34.38 -4.30
C SER A 91 23.27 33.30 -4.45
N PHE A 92 22.88 32.11 -4.91
CA PHE A 92 23.79 30.99 -5.17
C PHE A 92 24.76 31.31 -6.32
N LYS A 93 26.06 31.07 -6.09
CA LYS A 93 27.10 31.19 -7.12
C LYS A 93 27.28 29.92 -7.94
N GLY A 94 27.11 28.77 -7.29
CA GLY A 94 27.09 27.44 -7.92
C GLY A 94 25.71 26.79 -7.84
N ASP A 95 25.73 25.46 -7.80
CA ASP A 95 24.56 24.64 -7.51
C ASP A 95 24.27 24.61 -6.00
N ALA A 96 22.99 24.47 -5.63
CA ALA A 96 22.58 24.29 -4.25
C ALA A 96 22.63 22.80 -3.87
N VAL A 97 23.09 22.50 -2.65
CA VAL A 97 23.07 21.15 -2.08
C VAL A 97 22.46 21.19 -0.69
N VAL A 98 21.44 20.37 -0.44
CA VAL A 98 20.87 20.18 0.89
C VAL A 98 21.28 18.82 1.43
N GLU A 99 21.78 18.79 2.64
CA GLU A 99 22.38 17.61 3.24
C GLU A 99 21.89 17.42 4.67
N ASN A 100 21.41 16.22 4.99
CA ASN A 100 21.17 15.78 6.36
C ASN A 100 21.89 14.42 6.60
N ARG A 101 21.57 13.75 7.71
CA ARG A 101 22.18 12.44 8.06
C ARG A 101 21.77 11.30 7.14
N ARG A 102 20.60 11.37 6.51
CA ARG A 102 19.99 10.29 5.71
C ARG A 102 20.01 10.56 4.22
N VAL A 103 20.02 11.82 3.81
CA VAL A 103 19.79 12.25 2.42
C VAL A 103 20.74 13.36 2.03
N THR A 104 21.12 13.36 0.75
CA THR A 104 21.69 14.53 0.07
C THR A 104 20.89 14.81 -1.18
N ALA A 105 20.46 16.06 -1.36
CA ALA A 105 19.76 16.54 -2.53
C ALA A 105 20.60 17.61 -3.24
N VAL A 106 20.82 17.43 -4.54
CA VAL A 106 21.67 18.31 -5.34
C VAL A 106 20.84 18.94 -6.45
N PHE A 107 20.77 20.27 -6.44
CA PHE A 107 19.99 21.09 -7.36
C PHE A 107 20.90 21.57 -8.50
N ARG A 108 20.99 20.78 -9.57
CA ARG A 108 21.88 21.04 -10.71
C ARG A 108 21.27 22.03 -11.68
N SER A 109 21.81 23.24 -11.68
CA SER A 109 21.31 24.36 -12.48
C SER A 109 21.39 24.13 -13.98
N SER A 110 22.50 23.56 -14.46
CA SER A 110 22.75 23.37 -15.90
C SER A 110 21.84 22.33 -16.55
N THR A 111 21.31 21.37 -15.79
CA THR A 111 20.48 20.28 -16.31
C THR A 111 19.02 20.37 -15.89
N GLY A 112 18.66 21.33 -15.02
CA GLY A 112 17.27 21.43 -14.54
C GLY A 112 16.87 20.22 -13.70
N ARG A 113 17.82 19.59 -12.99
CA ARG A 113 17.61 18.32 -12.28
C ARG A 113 17.86 18.48 -10.79
N VAL A 114 17.04 17.81 -9.98
CA VAL A 114 17.29 17.65 -8.54
C VAL A 114 17.58 16.17 -8.28
N THR A 115 18.82 15.83 -7.94
CA THR A 115 19.20 14.44 -7.67
C THR A 115 19.19 14.16 -6.17
N ILE A 116 18.49 13.10 -5.77
CA ILE A 116 18.35 12.64 -4.39
C ILE A 116 19.23 11.39 -4.20
N TYR A 117 20.08 11.45 -3.19
CA TYR A 117 20.97 10.38 -2.76
C TYR A 117 20.59 9.93 -1.34
N SER A 118 20.64 8.62 -1.10
CA SER A 118 20.46 8.04 0.22
C SER A 118 21.82 7.71 0.83
N LYS A 119 22.01 8.14 2.08
CA LYS A 119 23.17 7.84 2.89
C LYS A 119 22.91 6.61 3.74
N ARG A 120 23.95 5.82 3.97
CA ARG A 120 23.89 4.73 4.93
C ARG A 120 23.88 5.31 6.34
N ASP A 121 23.15 4.65 7.23
CA ASP A 121 23.29 4.91 8.66
C ASP A 121 24.59 4.28 9.13
N ASP A 122 25.55 5.10 9.57
CA ASP A 122 26.80 4.63 10.21
C ASP A 122 26.55 4.10 11.64
N SER A 123 25.39 3.48 11.91
CA SER A 123 25.10 2.81 13.19
C SER A 123 25.75 1.41 13.30
N LEU A 124 26.57 1.02 12.32
CA LEU A 124 27.60 -0.02 12.46
C LEU A 124 28.79 0.53 13.30
N PRO A 125 29.53 -0.33 14.03
CA PRO A 125 30.14 0.01 15.32
C PRO A 125 31.00 1.28 15.32
N ILE A 126 30.81 2.07 16.37
CA ILE A 126 31.48 3.32 16.72
C ILE A 126 33.00 3.19 16.48
N GLY A 127 33.51 3.88 15.47
CA GLY A 127 34.96 3.95 15.21
C GLY A 127 35.34 4.30 13.77
N THR A 128 34.45 4.15 12.80
CA THR A 128 34.71 4.53 11.40
C THR A 128 34.36 6.00 11.16
N LEU A 129 35.27 6.70 10.46
CA LEU A 129 35.12 8.09 9.99
C LEU A 129 33.71 8.32 9.42
N ARG A 130 33.06 9.43 9.80
CA ARG A 130 31.78 9.87 9.21
C ARG A 130 31.85 9.69 7.70
N ASP A 131 30.96 8.90 7.12
CA ASP A 131 30.89 8.77 5.68
C ASP A 131 30.55 10.15 5.08
N THR A 132 31.56 10.78 4.50
CA THR A 132 31.43 12.04 3.76
C THR A 132 30.92 11.79 2.35
N SER A 133 30.62 10.55 1.97
CA SER A 133 30.08 10.23 0.65
C SER A 133 28.71 10.88 0.44
N LEU A 134 28.40 11.17 -0.82
CA LEU A 134 27.06 11.60 -1.22
C LEU A 134 26.00 10.53 -0.99
N GLY A 135 26.41 9.28 -0.76
CA GLY A 135 25.52 8.13 -0.73
C GLY A 135 25.19 7.61 -2.14
N LYS A 136 24.20 6.72 -2.21
CA LYS A 136 23.76 6.09 -3.46
C LYS A 136 22.65 6.90 -4.11
N LYS A 137 22.73 7.16 -5.42
CA LYS A 137 21.65 7.85 -6.17
C LYS A 137 20.38 6.99 -6.13
N VAL A 138 19.28 7.60 -5.69
CA VAL A 138 17.98 6.92 -5.54
C VAL A 138 16.98 7.43 -6.56
N ALA A 139 16.89 8.75 -6.71
CA ALA A 139 15.95 9.38 -7.61
C ALA A 139 16.53 10.66 -8.22
N GLU A 140 16.04 11.04 -9.39
CA GLU A 140 16.29 12.34 -9.99
C GLU A 140 14.97 12.95 -10.46
N PHE A 141 14.67 14.13 -9.92
CA PHE A 141 13.47 14.89 -10.20
C PHE A 141 13.70 15.85 -11.38
N THR A 142 12.67 15.98 -12.20
CA THR A 142 12.48 17.07 -13.16
C THR A 142 10.99 17.40 -13.29
N PRO A 143 10.63 18.64 -13.66
CA PRO A 143 9.30 18.89 -14.21
C PRO A 143 9.05 17.99 -15.43
N LEU A 144 7.79 17.55 -15.63
CA LEU A 144 7.43 16.61 -16.70
C LEU A 144 7.78 17.14 -18.10
N GLU A 145 7.65 18.46 -18.32
CA GLU A 145 8.06 19.14 -19.56
C GLU A 145 9.57 19.01 -19.84
N GLY A 146 10.37 18.95 -18.78
CA GLY A 146 11.83 18.75 -18.83
C GLY A 146 12.27 17.31 -19.10
N ARG A 147 11.32 16.39 -19.31
CA ARG A 147 11.65 15.03 -19.73
C ARG A 147 12.07 14.97 -21.19
N THR A 148 11.37 15.70 -22.06
CA THR A 148 11.61 15.71 -23.51
C THR A 148 12.37 16.93 -23.99
N GLN A 149 12.43 17.98 -23.17
CA GLN A 149 13.12 19.23 -23.49
C GLN A 149 14.24 19.51 -22.49
N PRO A 150 15.36 20.11 -22.93
CA PRO A 150 16.38 20.61 -22.02
C PRO A 150 15.78 21.65 -21.07
N THR A 151 15.92 21.41 -19.76
CA THR A 151 15.56 22.34 -18.71
C THR A 151 16.80 22.84 -17.97
N SER A 152 16.66 23.99 -17.33
CA SER A 152 17.64 24.53 -16.39
C SER A 152 16.94 25.01 -15.13
N ILE A 153 17.66 25.06 -14.01
CA ILE A 153 17.19 25.77 -12.81
C ILE A 153 17.63 27.22 -12.97
N THR A 154 16.66 28.14 -13.06
CA THR A 154 16.92 29.58 -13.23
C THR A 154 17.07 30.30 -11.90
N ARG A 155 16.40 29.81 -10.85
CA ARG A 155 16.43 30.39 -9.52
C ARG A 155 16.29 29.31 -8.45
N VAL A 156 17.06 29.46 -7.38
CA VAL A 156 16.88 28.73 -6.11
C VAL A 156 16.76 29.78 -5.02
N GLU A 157 15.60 29.82 -4.37
CA GLU A 157 15.28 30.74 -3.28
C GLU A 157 15.26 29.98 -1.96
N VAL A 158 15.96 30.50 -0.95
CA VAL A 158 15.93 29.95 0.41
C VAL A 158 14.71 30.51 1.13
N VAL A 159 13.61 29.76 1.13
CA VAL A 159 12.37 30.15 1.82
C VAL A 159 12.55 29.99 3.34
N ARG A 160 13.29 28.95 3.77
CA ARG A 160 13.59 28.71 5.19
C ARG A 160 14.93 27.97 5.35
N ASN A 161 15.72 28.36 6.35
CA ASN A 161 16.96 27.67 6.75
C ASN A 161 17.12 27.71 8.28
N ALA A 162 16.43 26.80 8.98
CA ALA A 162 16.30 26.80 10.44
C ALA A 162 17.09 25.69 11.15
N GLY A 163 18.22 25.23 10.57
CA GLY A 163 19.15 24.25 11.16
C GLY A 163 18.66 22.79 11.23
N ASP A 164 17.36 22.59 11.47
CA ASP A 164 16.67 21.30 11.46
C ASP A 164 15.61 21.19 10.35
N ASP A 165 15.40 22.28 9.62
CA ASP A 165 14.42 22.40 8.55
C ASP A 165 14.95 23.36 7.47
N VAL A 166 14.92 22.91 6.22
CA VAL A 166 15.31 23.69 5.04
C VAL A 166 14.19 23.62 4.02
N VAL A 167 13.78 24.78 3.52
CA VAL A 167 12.79 24.89 2.44
C VAL A 167 13.38 25.71 1.32
N LEU A 168 13.43 25.14 0.12
CA LEU A 168 13.89 25.79 -1.10
C LEU A 168 12.75 25.89 -2.11
N GLU A 169 12.51 27.08 -2.64
CA GLU A 169 11.72 27.24 -3.87
C GLU A 169 12.64 27.23 -5.09
N VAL A 170 12.33 26.39 -6.06
CA VAL A 170 13.19 26.13 -7.22
C VAL A 170 12.41 26.42 -8.47
N SER A 171 12.89 27.38 -9.27
CA SER A 171 12.33 27.74 -10.56
C SER A 171 13.07 27.03 -11.69
N PHE A 172 12.30 26.38 -12.55
CA PHE A 172 12.77 25.66 -13.73
C PHE A 172 12.32 26.39 -14.97
N SER A 173 13.20 26.46 -15.97
CA SER A 173 12.89 27.03 -17.27
C SER A 173 13.21 26.04 -18.38
N ALA A 174 12.24 25.86 -19.27
CA ALA A 174 12.41 25.16 -20.55
C ALA A 174 12.45 26.20 -21.67
N LYS A 175 13.13 25.88 -22.77
CA LYS A 175 13.25 26.78 -23.92
C LYS A 175 11.86 27.22 -24.42
N ASN A 176 11.64 28.53 -24.49
CA ASN A 176 10.38 29.16 -24.93
C ASN A 176 9.14 28.86 -24.05
N SER A 177 9.34 28.47 -22.79
CA SER A 177 8.25 28.26 -21.83
C SER A 177 8.35 29.23 -20.67
N ALA A 178 7.23 29.49 -20.00
CA ALA A 178 7.25 30.27 -18.76
C ALA A 178 7.94 29.45 -17.65
N ASP A 179 8.60 30.14 -16.73
CA ASP A 179 9.22 29.49 -15.58
C ASP A 179 8.14 28.83 -14.71
N ILE A 180 8.41 27.61 -14.28
CA ILE A 180 7.58 26.83 -13.36
C ILE A 180 8.37 26.54 -12.09
N SER A 181 7.74 26.57 -10.92
CA SER A 181 8.43 26.32 -9.66
C SER A 181 7.93 25.09 -8.93
N ALA A 182 8.77 24.54 -8.06
CA ALA A 182 8.40 23.59 -7.03
C ALA A 182 9.13 23.94 -5.73
N VAL A 183 8.47 23.70 -4.60
CA VAL A 183 9.04 23.85 -3.27
C VAL A 183 9.51 22.50 -2.76
N PHE A 184 10.73 22.45 -2.24
CA PHE A 184 11.35 21.27 -1.65
C PHE A 184 11.58 21.54 -0.17
N ALA A 185 11.08 20.67 0.70
CA ALA A 185 11.32 20.76 2.14
C ALA A 185 12.09 19.54 2.67
N PHE A 186 13.06 19.81 3.54
CA PHE A 186 13.98 18.83 4.11
C PHE A 186 14.02 18.99 5.63
N GLY A 187 13.66 17.93 6.34
CA GLY A 187 13.83 17.83 7.78
C GLY A 187 15.05 16.99 8.16
N LYS A 188 15.03 16.47 9.39
CA LYS A 188 16.03 15.54 9.93
C LYS A 188 15.90 14.09 9.42
N SER A 189 14.76 13.72 8.84
CA SER A 189 14.46 12.36 8.36
C SER A 189 14.92 12.15 6.91
N GLU A 190 14.73 10.95 6.41
CA GLU A 190 14.95 10.54 5.01
C GLU A 190 13.89 11.05 4.04
N ILE A 191 12.89 11.80 4.52
CA ILE A 191 11.76 12.28 3.74
C ILE A 191 12.09 13.61 3.08
N VAL A 192 11.79 13.70 1.79
CA VAL A 192 11.79 14.93 1.01
C VAL A 192 10.34 15.23 0.61
N GLU A 193 9.80 16.35 1.10
CA GLU A 193 8.51 16.87 0.60
C GLU A 193 8.76 17.68 -0.66
N ILE A 194 7.94 17.44 -1.68
CA ILE A 194 7.95 18.18 -2.94
C ILE A 194 6.54 18.70 -3.21
N LYS A 195 6.42 20.02 -3.29
CA LYS A 195 5.18 20.71 -3.60
C LYS A 195 5.29 21.40 -4.96
N PRO A 196 4.67 20.85 -6.02
CA PRO A 196 4.61 21.49 -7.31
C PRO A 196 3.92 22.86 -7.22
N GLY A 197 4.46 23.87 -7.89
CA GLY A 197 3.80 25.16 -8.07
C GLY A 197 2.59 25.02 -9.00
N LYS A 198 1.66 25.99 -8.93
CA LYS A 198 0.38 25.94 -9.67
C LYS A 198 0.51 25.72 -11.18
N ALA A 199 1.60 26.18 -11.77
CA ALA A 199 1.87 26.04 -13.21
C ALA A 199 2.48 24.68 -13.59
N MET A 200 3.01 23.92 -12.63
CA MET A 200 3.67 22.64 -12.86
C MET A 200 2.63 21.51 -12.92
N LYS A 201 2.30 21.04 -14.12
CA LYS A 201 1.24 20.03 -14.34
C LYS A 201 1.62 18.60 -13.92
N GLY A 202 2.93 18.31 -13.87
CA GLY A 202 3.43 16.98 -13.57
C GLY A 202 4.93 16.98 -13.33
N VAL A 203 5.43 15.87 -12.82
CA VAL A 203 6.85 15.65 -12.53
C VAL A 203 7.29 14.30 -13.10
N SER A 204 8.57 14.14 -13.37
CA SER A 204 9.18 12.86 -13.70
C SER A 204 10.29 12.56 -12.70
N LEU A 205 10.26 11.35 -12.14
CA LEU A 205 11.22 10.83 -11.17
C LEU A 205 11.99 9.69 -11.83
N PHE A 206 13.22 9.96 -12.25
CA PHE A 206 14.10 8.93 -12.81
C PHE A 206 14.73 8.11 -11.69
N SER A 207 14.62 6.79 -11.77
CA SER A 207 15.13 5.88 -10.77
C SER A 207 15.34 4.49 -11.39
N PRO A 208 16.42 3.75 -11.07
CA PRO A 208 16.67 2.42 -11.63
C PRO A 208 15.81 1.36 -10.93
N ILE A 209 14.51 1.36 -11.19
CA ILE A 209 13.53 0.50 -10.52
C ILE A 209 13.41 -0.84 -11.27
N GLU A 210 13.65 -1.95 -10.57
CA GLU A 210 13.48 -3.30 -11.11
C GLU A 210 12.04 -3.80 -10.96
N TYR A 211 11.36 -3.46 -9.87
CA TYR A 211 9.95 -3.78 -9.65
C TYR A 211 9.20 -2.58 -9.06
N GLY A 212 8.01 -2.28 -9.57
CA GLY A 212 7.09 -1.33 -8.95
C GLY A 212 6.03 -2.07 -8.13
N VAL A 213 5.75 -1.63 -6.91
CA VAL A 213 4.73 -2.24 -6.04
C VAL A 213 3.71 -1.18 -5.62
N VAL A 214 2.42 -1.51 -5.77
CA VAL A 214 1.30 -0.78 -5.18
C VAL A 214 0.72 -1.63 -4.05
N PRO A 215 1.05 -1.32 -2.78
CA PRO A 215 0.60 -2.12 -1.65
C PRO A 215 -0.92 -2.08 -1.45
N SER A 216 -1.49 -3.19 -0.98
CA SER A 216 -2.87 -3.28 -0.51
C SER A 216 -2.90 -3.89 0.90
N PHE A 217 -3.78 -3.37 1.75
CA PHE A 217 -3.92 -3.83 3.15
C PHE A 217 -5.16 -4.72 3.39
N ILE A 218 -6.04 -4.82 2.40
CA ILE A 218 -7.28 -5.64 2.43
C ILE A 218 -7.35 -6.60 1.23
N GLY A 219 -6.63 -6.30 0.14
CA GLY A 219 -6.44 -7.19 -1.00
C GLY A 219 -4.97 -7.53 -1.19
N ASP A 220 -4.62 -8.04 -2.37
CA ASP A 220 -3.23 -8.34 -2.71
C ASP A 220 -2.52 -7.13 -3.34
N ASP A 221 -1.21 -7.05 -3.19
CA ASP A 221 -0.40 -6.01 -3.82
C ASP A 221 -0.42 -6.17 -5.36
N LEU A 222 -0.30 -5.07 -6.08
CA LEU A 222 0.06 -5.11 -7.50
C LEU A 222 1.58 -5.01 -7.63
N ILE A 223 2.20 -5.96 -8.32
CA ILE A 223 3.63 -5.99 -8.59
C ILE A 223 3.84 -5.89 -10.10
N PHE A 224 4.51 -4.82 -10.54
CA PHE A 224 4.81 -4.55 -11.93
C PHE A 224 6.24 -4.97 -12.22
N ASN A 225 6.38 -6.13 -12.88
CA ASN A 225 7.63 -6.58 -13.46
C ASN A 225 7.75 -6.05 -14.91
N PRO A 226 8.73 -5.21 -15.25
CA PRO A 226 8.89 -4.66 -16.60
C PRO A 226 9.02 -5.72 -17.71
N GLU A 227 9.55 -6.91 -17.37
CA GLU A 227 9.71 -8.03 -18.29
C GLU A 227 8.38 -8.64 -18.75
N GLU A 228 7.30 -8.48 -17.98
CA GLU A 228 5.97 -8.98 -18.34
C GLU A 228 5.28 -8.11 -19.42
N TYR A 229 5.82 -6.92 -19.69
CA TYR A 229 5.17 -5.92 -20.54
C TYR A 229 5.95 -5.58 -21.81
N MET A 230 6.58 -6.56 -22.46
CA MET A 230 7.53 -6.38 -23.57
C MET A 230 7.08 -5.47 -24.73
N SER A 231 5.77 -5.33 -24.96
CA SER A 231 5.19 -4.47 -26.01
C SER A 231 4.87 -3.04 -25.58
N ALA A 232 4.86 -2.74 -24.27
CA ALA A 232 4.46 -1.45 -23.73
C ALA A 232 5.67 -0.63 -23.29
N ASN A 233 5.76 0.65 -23.64
CA ASN A 233 6.82 1.55 -23.14
C ASN A 233 6.37 2.37 -21.91
N THR A 234 5.09 2.26 -21.55
CA THR A 234 4.48 2.97 -20.44
C THR A 234 3.42 2.07 -19.83
N LEU A 235 3.37 2.03 -18.51
CA LEU A 235 2.33 1.37 -17.74
C LEU A 235 1.58 2.43 -16.95
N CYS A 236 0.28 2.59 -17.20
CA CYS A 236 -0.60 3.37 -16.36
C CYS A 236 -0.93 2.57 -15.09
N VAL A 237 -0.77 3.17 -13.92
CA VAL A 237 -0.93 2.46 -12.64
C VAL A 237 -2.03 3.13 -11.82
N PRO A 238 -2.95 2.38 -11.20
CA PRO A 238 -3.91 2.96 -10.26
C PRO A 238 -3.15 3.61 -9.10
N ALA A 239 -3.29 4.93 -8.98
CA ALA A 239 -2.65 5.71 -7.94
C ALA A 239 -3.35 5.47 -6.58
N GLU A 240 -2.75 4.65 -5.72
CA GLU A 240 -3.28 4.33 -4.38
C GLU A 240 -2.38 4.89 -3.26
N ASN A 241 -2.14 6.21 -3.24
CA ASN A 241 -1.47 7.01 -2.19
C ASN A 241 -0.09 6.56 -1.65
N LEU A 242 0.40 5.39 -2.06
CA LEU A 242 1.65 4.75 -1.67
C LEU A 242 2.15 3.92 -2.86
N PHE A 243 3.42 4.11 -3.23
CA PHE A 243 4.11 3.33 -4.23
C PHE A 243 5.52 2.99 -3.73
N LEU A 244 5.97 1.76 -4.02
CA LEU A 244 7.31 1.30 -3.70
C LEU A 244 8.08 0.97 -5.00
N GLY A 245 9.26 1.55 -5.16
CA GLY A 245 10.21 1.18 -6.20
C GLY A 245 11.33 0.33 -5.63
N MET A 246 11.42 -0.93 -6.07
CA MET A 246 12.52 -1.83 -5.71
C MET A 246 13.74 -1.47 -6.57
N LEU A 247 14.75 -0.84 -5.98
CA LEU A 247 15.86 -0.28 -6.75
C LEU A 247 16.94 -1.31 -7.02
N LYS A 248 17.54 -1.22 -8.22
CA LYS A 248 18.60 -2.11 -8.68
C LYS A 248 19.66 -2.41 -7.60
N GLY A 249 19.90 -3.69 -7.41
CA GLY A 249 20.94 -4.20 -6.52
C GLY A 249 20.49 -4.44 -5.07
N GLU A 250 19.20 -4.55 -4.78
CA GLU A 250 18.67 -5.08 -3.50
C GLU A 250 19.03 -4.29 -2.23
N GLU A 251 19.56 -3.07 -2.38
CA GLU A 251 20.07 -2.27 -1.24
C GLU A 251 19.16 -1.11 -0.85
N ASN A 252 18.25 -0.70 -1.75
CA ASN A 252 17.42 0.48 -1.55
C ASN A 252 16.00 0.23 -2.03
N LEU A 253 15.06 0.86 -1.32
CA LEU A 253 13.65 0.92 -1.65
C LEU A 253 13.24 2.39 -1.70
N LEU A 254 12.70 2.81 -2.84
CA LEU A 254 12.08 4.12 -2.99
C LEU A 254 10.64 4.04 -2.49
N VAL A 255 10.29 4.84 -1.48
CA VAL A 255 8.92 5.01 -1.00
C VAL A 255 8.41 6.35 -1.52
N MET A 256 7.24 6.32 -2.15
CA MET A 256 6.53 7.53 -2.59
C MET A 256 5.14 7.54 -1.96
N THR A 257 4.77 8.66 -1.32
CA THR A 257 3.43 8.87 -0.73
C THR A 257 2.85 10.20 -1.19
N TRP A 258 1.52 10.30 -1.24
CA TRP A 258 0.82 11.52 -1.59
C TRP A 258 -0.59 11.54 -0.99
N PRO A 259 -1.18 12.71 -0.72
CA PRO A 259 -2.55 12.84 -0.23
C PRO A 259 -3.56 12.46 -1.31
N LYS A 260 -4.81 12.24 -0.90
CA LYS A 260 -5.88 11.84 -1.81
C LYS A 260 -6.22 13.02 -2.72
N GLY A 261 -6.32 12.74 -4.01
CA GLY A 261 -6.56 13.78 -5.00
C GLY A 261 -6.83 13.21 -6.38
N LYS A 262 -6.51 14.01 -7.39
CA LYS A 262 -6.68 13.66 -8.82
C LYS A 262 -5.36 13.25 -9.48
N GLN A 263 -4.37 12.88 -8.67
CA GLN A 263 -3.05 12.53 -9.18
C GLN A 263 -3.10 11.23 -9.98
N GLN A 264 -2.31 11.17 -11.04
CA GLN A 264 -2.15 9.97 -11.87
C GLN A 264 -0.69 9.59 -11.95
N MET A 265 -0.43 8.29 -12.06
CA MET A 265 0.91 7.75 -12.11
C MET A 265 1.07 6.85 -13.32
N SER A 266 2.19 7.03 -14.03
CA SER A 266 2.61 6.11 -15.07
C SER A 266 4.08 5.74 -14.92
N LEU A 267 4.38 4.46 -15.15
CA LEU A 267 5.73 3.92 -15.10
C LEU A 267 6.27 3.84 -16.51
N LYS A 268 7.48 4.34 -16.73
CA LYS A 268 8.09 4.40 -18.04
C LYS A 268 9.17 3.34 -18.11
N LEU A 269 9.05 2.46 -19.10
CA LEU A 269 9.91 1.30 -19.21
C LEU A 269 11.09 1.61 -20.12
N SER A 270 12.27 1.10 -19.77
CA SER A 270 13.46 1.21 -20.60
C SER A 270 13.22 0.56 -21.97
N SER A 271 13.78 1.19 -23.01
CA SER A 271 13.77 0.67 -24.38
C SER A 271 14.88 -0.35 -24.66
N ASP A 272 15.86 -0.46 -23.75
CA ASP A 272 16.98 -1.37 -23.87
C ASP A 272 16.50 -2.84 -23.89
N ARG A 273 16.91 -3.56 -24.94
CA ARG A 273 16.63 -4.99 -25.16
C ARG A 273 17.84 -5.88 -24.84
N GLN A 274 18.99 -5.30 -24.52
CA GLN A 274 20.24 -6.03 -24.27
C GLN A 274 20.50 -6.29 -22.77
N GLY A 275 19.71 -5.70 -21.86
CA GLY A 275 19.72 -5.96 -20.42
C GLY A 275 18.34 -6.31 -19.84
N THR A 276 18.30 -6.62 -18.53
CA THR A 276 17.03 -6.73 -17.77
C THR A 276 16.27 -5.43 -17.89
N ARG A 277 15.04 -5.50 -18.38
CA ARG A 277 14.21 -4.32 -18.60
C ARG A 277 13.83 -3.70 -17.25
N GLN A 278 13.86 -2.38 -17.17
CA GLN A 278 13.62 -1.65 -15.91
C GLN A 278 12.53 -0.59 -16.09
N ILE A 279 11.95 -0.15 -14.98
CA ILE A 279 11.23 1.12 -14.91
C ILE A 279 12.29 2.21 -14.80
N GLU A 280 12.39 3.06 -15.82
CA GLU A 280 13.36 4.15 -15.91
C GLU A 280 12.88 5.39 -15.17
N SER A 281 11.57 5.67 -15.23
CA SER A 281 10.98 6.81 -14.54
C SER A 281 9.54 6.57 -14.09
N ILE A 282 9.15 7.30 -13.05
CA ILE A 282 7.76 7.49 -12.63
C ILE A 282 7.35 8.87 -13.12
N ASP A 283 6.38 8.92 -14.02
CA ASP A 283 5.73 10.17 -14.41
C ASP A 283 4.48 10.33 -13.55
N PHE A 284 4.41 11.43 -12.80
CA PHE A 284 3.37 11.71 -11.82
C PHE A 284 2.67 13.02 -12.18
N ASP A 285 1.43 12.91 -12.66
CA ASP A 285 0.56 14.05 -12.86
C ASP A 285 0.07 14.51 -11.50
N ASN A 286 0.36 15.77 -11.16
CA ASN A 286 0.01 16.32 -9.87
C ASN A 286 -1.23 17.22 -9.99
N ASP A 287 -1.93 17.40 -8.88
CA ASP A 287 -3.06 18.31 -8.74
C ASP A 287 -2.70 19.53 -7.87
N GLY A 288 -1.42 19.90 -7.83
CA GLY A 288 -0.87 20.97 -6.99
C GLY A 288 -0.69 20.60 -5.51
N GLN A 289 -1.02 19.37 -5.11
CA GLN A 289 -0.73 18.87 -3.77
C GLN A 289 0.73 18.40 -3.63
N SER A 290 1.25 18.43 -2.41
CA SER A 290 2.56 17.87 -2.09
C SER A 290 2.58 16.35 -2.31
N PHE A 291 3.73 15.83 -2.72
CA PHE A 291 4.04 14.40 -2.62
C PHE A 291 5.40 14.26 -1.91
N TYR A 292 5.67 13.06 -1.43
CA TYR A 292 6.81 12.81 -0.57
C TYR A 292 7.62 11.63 -1.10
N LEU A 293 8.93 11.75 -0.98
CA LEU A 293 9.87 10.70 -1.33
C LEU A 293 10.69 10.33 -0.10
N ALA A 294 10.87 9.03 0.15
CA ALA A 294 11.82 8.52 1.10
C ALA A 294 12.64 7.40 0.48
N ALA A 295 13.89 7.29 0.90
CA ALA A 295 14.80 6.25 0.43
C ALA A 295 15.25 5.38 1.60
N LEU A 296 14.68 4.18 1.69
CA LEU A 296 15.03 3.22 2.73
C LEU A 296 16.19 2.36 2.25
N GLY A 297 17.25 2.25 3.05
CA GLY A 297 18.50 1.58 2.67
C GLY A 297 18.92 0.50 3.66
N ALA A 298 19.08 -0.73 3.18
CA ALA A 298 19.76 -1.82 3.88
C ALA A 298 20.19 -2.90 2.87
N PRO A 299 21.33 -3.59 3.05
CA PRO A 299 21.68 -4.72 2.18
C PRO A 299 20.59 -5.80 2.22
N GLY A 300 20.07 -6.20 1.07
CA GLY A 300 19.00 -7.20 0.98
C GLY A 300 17.64 -6.70 1.52
N ILE A 301 17.39 -5.37 1.51
CA ILE A 301 16.13 -4.77 1.97
C ILE A 301 14.90 -5.25 1.17
N TRP A 302 15.14 -5.77 -0.02
CA TRP A 302 14.21 -6.54 -0.83
C TRP A 302 14.99 -7.63 -1.58
N HIS A 303 14.32 -8.65 -2.08
CA HIS A 303 14.97 -9.74 -2.81
C HIS A 303 14.08 -10.34 -3.89
N ARG A 304 14.68 -10.78 -4.99
CA ARG A 304 14.02 -11.58 -6.02
C ARG A 304 14.52 -13.02 -5.99
N GLU A 305 13.61 -13.94 -5.69
CA GLU A 305 13.87 -15.37 -5.70
C GLU A 305 13.26 -16.02 -6.96
N LYS A 306 14.10 -16.65 -7.79
CA LYS A 306 13.64 -17.39 -8.97
C LYS A 306 13.14 -18.77 -8.56
N LEU A 307 11.84 -19.00 -8.70
CA LEU A 307 11.22 -20.26 -8.26
C LEU A 307 11.55 -21.39 -9.23
N GLN A 308 12.18 -22.44 -8.71
CA GLN A 308 12.61 -23.60 -9.52
C GLN A 308 11.62 -24.77 -9.36
N PRO A 309 11.46 -25.63 -10.38
CA PRO A 309 10.69 -26.87 -10.25
C PRO A 309 11.15 -27.76 -9.09
N SER A 310 12.42 -27.67 -8.69
CA SER A 310 12.98 -28.38 -7.56
C SER A 310 12.39 -27.99 -6.20
N TYR A 311 11.62 -26.90 -6.09
CA TYR A 311 10.98 -26.44 -4.85
C TYR A 311 9.69 -27.22 -4.56
N LEU A 312 9.18 -27.96 -5.55
CA LEU A 312 7.93 -28.69 -5.45
C LEU A 312 8.01 -29.79 -4.37
N GLU A 313 7.11 -29.71 -3.40
CA GLU A 313 6.94 -30.61 -2.25
C GLU A 313 8.24 -30.78 -1.41
N LYS A 314 9.08 -29.73 -1.36
CA LYS A 314 10.35 -29.74 -0.62
C LYS A 314 10.54 -28.46 0.19
N ASP A 315 11.18 -28.61 1.35
CA ASP A 315 11.67 -27.47 2.12
C ASP A 315 12.98 -26.99 1.50
N VAL A 316 13.00 -25.76 1.01
CA VAL A 316 14.18 -25.16 0.38
C VAL A 316 14.59 -23.91 1.14
N ALA A 317 15.78 -23.94 1.72
CA ALA A 317 16.43 -22.75 2.25
C ALA A 317 17.01 -21.93 1.08
N ILE A 318 16.65 -20.67 0.98
CA ILE A 318 17.23 -19.76 -0.01
C ILE A 318 18.46 -19.05 0.57
N LYS A 319 19.26 -18.42 -0.30
CA LYS A 319 20.51 -17.76 0.11
C LYS A 319 20.27 -16.43 0.81
N TRP A 320 19.20 -15.73 0.46
CA TRP A 320 18.85 -14.46 1.08
C TRP A 320 18.50 -14.64 2.56
N LYS A 321 18.86 -13.63 3.36
CA LYS A 321 18.57 -13.53 4.80
C LYS A 321 17.89 -12.22 5.09
N LYS A 322 16.93 -12.22 6.03
CA LYS A 322 16.27 -10.99 6.45
C LYS A 322 17.28 -10.01 7.08
N PRO A 323 17.35 -8.75 6.64
CA PRO A 323 18.30 -7.78 7.20
C PRO A 323 17.92 -7.29 8.60
N PHE A 324 16.63 -7.32 8.92
CA PHE A 324 16.07 -6.95 10.22
C PHE A 324 14.69 -7.59 10.40
N SER A 325 14.17 -7.60 11.63
CA SER A 325 12.79 -8.01 11.90
C SER A 325 11.81 -7.01 11.31
N ALA A 326 10.87 -7.51 10.51
CA ALA A 326 9.76 -6.76 9.95
C ALA A 326 8.70 -7.76 9.48
N LYS A 327 7.53 -7.26 9.06
CA LYS A 327 6.53 -8.10 8.42
C LYS A 327 6.90 -8.33 6.95
N TRP A 328 7.86 -9.22 6.75
CA TRP A 328 8.30 -9.66 5.42
C TRP A 328 7.21 -10.46 4.73
N LYS A 329 7.02 -10.23 3.43
CA LYS A 329 6.02 -10.92 2.62
C LYS A 329 6.53 -11.19 1.20
N THR A 330 5.85 -12.09 0.52
CA THR A 330 5.99 -12.36 -0.91
C THR A 330 4.63 -12.52 -1.57
N GLN A 331 4.58 -12.51 -2.91
CA GLN A 331 3.42 -12.92 -3.69
C GLN A 331 3.70 -14.27 -4.39
N LEU A 332 2.74 -15.20 -4.37
CA LEU A 332 2.83 -16.53 -5.01
C LEU A 332 1.50 -16.87 -5.69
N ASP A 333 1.53 -17.73 -6.72
CA ASP A 333 0.29 -18.22 -7.35
C ASP A 333 -0.47 -19.17 -6.42
N GLU A 334 -1.71 -18.82 -6.06
CA GLU A 334 -2.63 -19.66 -5.28
C GLU A 334 -4.04 -19.54 -5.87
N ALA A 335 -4.69 -20.66 -6.20
CA ALA A 335 -6.06 -20.68 -6.70
C ALA A 335 -6.36 -19.71 -7.88
N GLY A 336 -5.35 -19.47 -8.74
CA GLY A 336 -5.50 -18.61 -9.92
C GLY A 336 -5.40 -17.11 -9.64
N VAL A 337 -4.96 -16.70 -8.45
CA VAL A 337 -4.61 -15.32 -8.10
C VAL A 337 -3.17 -15.24 -7.59
N LYS A 338 -2.57 -14.05 -7.67
CA LYS A 338 -1.26 -13.75 -7.08
C LYS A 338 -1.47 -13.41 -5.61
N ALA A 339 -1.40 -14.40 -4.72
CA ALA A 339 -1.70 -14.24 -3.30
C ALA A 339 -0.50 -13.73 -2.51
N ALA A 340 -0.71 -12.72 -1.65
CA ALA A 340 0.29 -12.28 -0.69
C ALA A 340 0.43 -13.30 0.46
N PHE A 341 1.67 -13.57 0.88
CA PHE A 341 2.02 -14.45 2.00
C PHE A 341 3.04 -13.73 2.89
N ALA A 342 2.70 -13.48 4.15
CA ALA A 342 3.70 -13.06 5.13
C ALA A 342 4.58 -14.26 5.50
N PHE A 343 5.86 -14.03 5.73
CA PHE A 343 6.76 -15.05 6.26
C PHE A 343 6.40 -15.31 7.73
N ARG A 344 6.12 -16.56 8.08
CA ARG A 344 5.91 -16.98 9.48
C ARG A 344 7.25 -17.24 10.17
N GLU A 345 7.27 -17.22 11.49
CA GLU A 345 8.49 -17.56 12.27
C GLU A 345 8.77 -19.06 12.36
N ALA A 346 7.86 -19.91 11.88
CA ALA A 346 8.04 -21.36 11.84
C ALA A 346 7.20 -22.02 10.75
N LYS A 347 7.67 -23.20 10.31
CA LYS A 347 6.91 -24.09 9.43
C LYS A 347 5.59 -24.46 10.09
N SER A 348 4.50 -24.36 9.34
CA SER A 348 3.16 -24.66 9.84
C SER A 348 2.26 -25.18 8.72
N GLN A 349 1.13 -25.76 9.09
CA GLN A 349 0.06 -26.09 8.15
C GLN A 349 -0.90 -24.91 8.06
N VAL A 350 -1.64 -24.88 6.97
CA VAL A 350 -2.71 -23.93 6.79
C VAL A 350 -3.87 -24.55 6.02
N TRP A 351 -5.07 -24.05 6.27
CA TRP A 351 -6.27 -24.44 5.55
C TRP A 351 -6.85 -23.21 4.84
N ARG A 352 -7.38 -23.42 3.63
CA ARG A 352 -8.09 -22.44 2.83
C ARG A 352 -9.39 -23.04 2.33
N GLY A 353 -10.43 -22.24 2.18
CA GLY A 353 -11.71 -22.72 1.64
C GLY A 353 -11.61 -23.35 0.24
N VAL A 354 -10.82 -22.76 -0.67
CA VAL A 354 -10.66 -23.30 -2.04
C VAL A 354 -9.59 -24.40 -2.11
N PRO A 355 -8.29 -24.15 -1.86
CA PRO A 355 -7.28 -25.19 -1.99
C PRO A 355 -7.23 -26.19 -0.82
N GLY A 356 -7.99 -26.04 0.27
CA GLY A 356 -7.97 -26.94 1.43
C GLY A 356 -6.69 -26.87 2.27
N SER A 357 -6.34 -27.94 2.99
CA SER A 357 -5.13 -28.00 3.85
C SER A 357 -3.84 -28.17 3.06
N TYR A 358 -2.79 -27.42 3.38
CA TYR A 358 -1.43 -27.61 2.86
C TYR A 358 -0.36 -26.96 3.74
N SER A 359 0.91 -27.30 3.50
CA SER A 359 2.06 -26.67 4.18
C SER A 359 2.16 -25.20 3.80
N TYR A 360 2.20 -24.31 4.79
CA TYR A 360 2.35 -22.88 4.55
C TYR A 360 3.65 -22.60 3.77
N PRO A 361 3.61 -21.77 2.70
CA PRO A 361 4.66 -21.84 1.68
C PRO A 361 5.94 -21.13 2.05
N VAL A 362 5.93 -20.22 3.02
CA VAL A 362 7.10 -19.39 3.39
C VAL A 362 7.23 -19.18 4.89
N TRP A 363 8.43 -19.37 5.41
CA TRP A 363 8.74 -19.11 6.82
C TRP A 363 10.21 -18.78 7.03
N PHE A 364 10.54 -18.26 8.20
CA PHE A 364 11.89 -18.08 8.69
C PHE A 364 12.28 -19.20 9.65
N ASN A 365 13.55 -19.59 9.62
CA ASN A 365 14.20 -20.33 10.70
C ASN A 365 15.45 -19.55 11.10
N GLY A 366 15.34 -18.76 12.17
CA GLY A 366 16.29 -17.68 12.45
C GLY A 366 16.26 -16.63 11.34
N ASP A 367 17.42 -16.32 10.76
CA ASP A 367 17.52 -15.34 9.66
C ASP A 367 17.33 -15.97 8.28
N SER A 368 17.31 -17.30 8.18
CA SER A 368 17.18 -18.03 6.93
C SER A 368 15.73 -18.09 6.47
N ALA A 369 15.48 -17.68 5.22
CA ALA A 369 14.19 -17.82 4.57
C ALA A 369 14.04 -19.21 3.93
N PHE A 370 12.85 -19.80 4.10
CA PHE A 370 12.50 -21.10 3.57
C PHE A 370 11.25 -21.02 2.69
N PHE A 371 11.22 -21.85 1.65
CA PHE A 371 10.06 -22.11 0.80
C PHE A 371 9.63 -23.57 0.90
N HIS A 372 8.32 -23.83 0.87
CA HIS A 372 7.72 -25.13 0.60
C HIS A 372 6.58 -24.97 -0.39
N LEU A 373 6.88 -25.16 -1.67
CA LEU A 373 5.90 -24.94 -2.74
C LEU A 373 5.22 -26.26 -3.06
N SER A 374 3.90 -26.29 -3.09
CA SER A 374 3.11 -27.52 -3.28
C SER A 374 2.38 -27.49 -4.62
N LYS A 375 1.63 -28.54 -4.94
CA LYS A 375 0.71 -28.50 -6.09
C LYS A 375 -0.34 -27.37 -6.00
N LYS A 376 -0.66 -26.91 -4.79
CA LYS A 376 -1.64 -25.83 -4.53
C LYS A 376 -1.04 -24.43 -4.63
N VAL A 377 0.26 -24.33 -4.36
CA VAL A 377 1.07 -23.11 -4.51
C VAL A 377 2.32 -23.48 -5.32
N PRO A 378 2.21 -23.62 -6.65
CA PRO A 378 3.27 -24.20 -7.47
C PRO A 378 4.47 -23.23 -7.63
N PRO A 379 5.69 -23.75 -7.85
CA PRO A 379 6.87 -22.93 -8.16
C PRO A 379 6.79 -22.36 -9.57
N LYS A 380 6.12 -21.22 -9.73
CA LYS A 380 5.93 -20.53 -11.01
C LYS A 380 6.55 -19.15 -10.99
N GLY A 381 7.39 -18.87 -11.97
CA GLY A 381 7.98 -17.55 -12.17
C GLY A 381 8.95 -17.18 -11.04
N GLU A 382 8.71 -16.02 -10.45
CA GLU A 382 9.59 -15.41 -9.44
C GLU A 382 8.77 -14.99 -8.22
N SER A 383 9.44 -14.91 -7.07
CA SER A 383 8.93 -14.43 -5.80
C SER A 383 9.68 -13.16 -5.43
N LEU A 384 8.96 -12.06 -5.23
CA LEU A 384 9.51 -10.81 -4.71
C LEU A 384 9.32 -10.78 -3.19
N ILE A 385 10.41 -10.73 -2.44
CA ILE A 385 10.43 -10.64 -0.97
C ILE A 385 10.68 -9.19 -0.56
N TYR A 386 9.78 -8.61 0.21
CA TYR A 386 9.84 -7.22 0.67
C TYR A 386 9.00 -7.04 1.93
N PHE A 387 9.00 -5.84 2.51
CA PHE A 387 8.19 -5.49 3.66
C PHE A 387 7.50 -4.15 3.43
N VAL A 388 6.40 -3.95 4.15
CA VAL A 388 5.59 -2.71 4.11
C VAL A 388 5.32 -2.23 5.54
N GLU A 389 5.11 -3.16 6.46
CA GLU A 389 4.82 -2.93 7.88
C GLU A 389 5.97 -3.42 8.76
N GLY A 390 6.16 -2.78 9.91
CA GLY A 390 7.08 -3.22 10.95
C GLY A 390 6.51 -4.38 11.78
N SER A 391 7.40 -5.20 12.32
CA SER A 391 7.12 -6.24 13.32
C SER A 391 8.41 -6.51 14.07
N ASP A 392 8.44 -6.09 15.35
CA ASP A 392 9.66 -6.04 16.17
C ASP A 392 10.84 -5.33 15.48
N THR A 393 10.52 -4.36 14.64
CA THR A 393 11.48 -3.63 13.81
C THR A 393 12.28 -2.66 14.67
N PRO A 394 13.63 -2.61 14.53
CA PRO A 394 14.44 -1.65 15.28
C PRO A 394 13.98 -0.21 15.06
N VAL A 395 13.97 0.60 16.12
CA VAL A 395 13.51 2.01 16.07
C VAL A 395 14.33 2.87 15.09
N SER A 396 15.55 2.44 14.75
CA SER A 396 16.41 3.09 13.76
C SER A 396 16.02 2.79 12.31
N VAL A 397 15.08 1.86 12.07
CA VAL A 397 14.63 1.44 10.74
C VAL A 397 13.20 1.90 10.54
N SER A 398 13.01 2.80 9.57
CA SER A 398 11.67 3.22 9.13
C SER A 398 11.08 2.19 8.17
N THR A 399 9.77 1.96 8.27
CA THR A 399 9.02 1.15 7.30
C THR A 399 8.24 2.03 6.33
N PRO A 400 7.82 1.52 5.15
CA PRO A 400 6.94 2.26 4.26
C PRO A 400 5.66 2.80 4.93
N VAL A 401 5.10 2.06 5.90
CA VAL A 401 3.95 2.53 6.69
C VAL A 401 4.31 3.64 7.66
N ASP A 402 5.52 3.66 8.23
CA ASP A 402 5.97 4.77 9.07
C ASP A 402 6.13 6.05 8.25
N ILE A 403 6.73 5.95 7.05
CA ILE A 403 6.81 7.06 6.09
C ILE A 403 5.41 7.56 5.74
N MET A 404 4.46 6.66 5.46
CA MET A 404 3.08 7.03 5.16
C MET A 404 2.39 7.75 6.33
N LYS A 405 2.59 7.29 7.57
CA LYS A 405 2.03 7.95 8.76
C LYS A 405 2.65 9.33 9.00
N GLU A 406 3.95 9.47 8.82
CA GLU A 406 4.67 10.74 9.00
C GLU A 406 4.24 11.77 7.94
N THR A 407 4.05 11.34 6.70
CA THR A 407 3.76 12.23 5.55
C THR A 407 2.27 12.56 5.36
N LEU A 408 1.37 11.60 5.57
CA LEU A 408 -0.07 11.79 5.33
C LEU A 408 -0.85 12.06 6.62
N GLY A 409 -0.19 11.91 7.77
CA GLY A 409 -0.81 12.00 9.08
C GLY A 409 -1.65 10.78 9.43
N ARG A 410 -1.96 10.66 10.72
CA ARG A 410 -2.61 9.47 11.30
C ARG A 410 -3.97 9.16 10.68
N GLN A 411 -4.82 10.17 10.49
CA GLN A 411 -6.19 9.97 10.01
C GLN A 411 -6.24 9.36 8.59
N MET A 412 -5.40 9.87 7.68
CA MET A 412 -5.33 9.35 6.32
C MET A 412 -4.67 7.97 6.31
N ALA A 413 -3.57 7.79 7.06
CA ALA A 413 -2.91 6.50 7.18
C ALA A 413 -3.85 5.42 7.73
N ASP A 414 -4.63 5.70 8.78
CA ASP A 414 -5.59 4.75 9.36
C ASP A 414 -6.69 4.36 8.36
N THR A 415 -7.10 5.29 7.49
CA THR A 415 -8.06 5.02 6.42
C THR A 415 -7.47 4.11 5.34
N ILE A 416 -6.19 4.28 5.00
CA ILE A 416 -5.49 3.45 4.01
C ILE A 416 -5.20 2.05 4.58
N LEU A 417 -4.68 1.98 5.81
CA LEU A 417 -4.32 0.73 6.49
C LEU A 417 -5.54 -0.13 6.81
N ASP A 418 -6.69 0.51 7.02
CA ASP A 418 -7.97 -0.12 7.27
C ASP A 418 -7.91 -1.26 8.30
N VAL A 419 -7.32 -0.96 9.46
CA VAL A 419 -7.14 -1.95 10.54
C VAL A 419 -8.47 -2.59 10.97
N ALA A 420 -9.56 -1.83 10.91
CA ALA A 420 -10.90 -2.35 11.19
C ALA A 420 -11.37 -3.35 10.13
N GLY A 421 -11.12 -3.09 8.84
CA GLY A 421 -11.46 -3.98 7.74
C GLY A 421 -10.61 -5.25 7.71
N ARG A 422 -9.43 -5.24 8.33
CA ARG A 422 -8.57 -6.43 8.45
C ARG A 422 -9.11 -7.44 9.45
N LYS A 423 -9.85 -7.04 10.48
CA LYS A 423 -10.33 -8.00 11.50
C LYS A 423 -11.28 -9.03 10.90
N LEU A 424 -11.07 -10.32 11.19
CA LEU A 424 -12.01 -11.36 10.77
C LEU A 424 -13.38 -11.09 11.36
N ARG A 425 -14.43 -11.35 10.58
CA ARG A 425 -15.78 -11.47 11.16
C ARG A 425 -15.85 -12.74 12.01
N THR A 426 -16.68 -12.71 13.05
CA THR A 426 -16.97 -13.89 13.86
C THR A 426 -18.16 -14.65 13.28
N HIS A 427 -17.99 -15.94 13.03
CA HIS A 427 -19.08 -16.87 12.80
C HIS A 427 -19.42 -17.68 14.06
N HIS A 428 -18.86 -17.30 15.22
CA HIS A 428 -19.15 -17.90 16.51
C HIS A 428 -20.16 -17.07 17.29
N ARG A 429 -21.31 -17.65 17.62
CA ARG A 429 -22.37 -17.03 18.43
C ARG A 429 -21.88 -16.58 19.81
N ARG A 430 -20.94 -17.34 20.40
CA ARG A 430 -20.49 -17.20 21.81
C ARG A 430 -19.00 -16.87 21.96
N GLY A 431 -18.36 -16.28 20.94
CA GLY A 431 -16.98 -15.77 21.04
C GLY A 431 -15.89 -16.78 21.43
N GLY A 432 -16.15 -18.09 21.36
CA GLY A 432 -15.23 -19.16 21.78
C GLY A 432 -15.71 -19.96 22.99
N GLU A 433 -16.73 -19.51 23.73
CA GLU A 433 -17.34 -20.24 24.86
C GLU A 433 -18.30 -21.37 24.40
N GLY A 434 -18.45 -21.55 23.08
CA GLY A 434 -19.27 -22.60 22.46
C GLY A 434 -18.46 -23.82 22.04
N VAL A 435 -19.02 -24.61 21.11
CA VAL A 435 -18.29 -25.76 20.54
C VAL A 435 -17.01 -25.27 19.87
N HIS A 436 -15.88 -25.94 20.17
CA HIS A 436 -14.61 -25.65 19.49
C HIS A 436 -14.79 -25.88 17.98
N ARG A 437 -14.53 -24.84 17.18
CA ARG A 437 -14.88 -24.80 15.74
C ARG A 437 -16.38 -25.02 15.53
N ALA A 438 -17.18 -24.03 15.92
CA ALA A 438 -18.63 -24.00 15.70
C ALA A 438 -19.09 -23.95 14.22
N CYS A 439 -18.35 -24.59 13.31
CA CYS A 439 -18.77 -24.92 11.96
C CYS A 439 -19.65 -26.17 11.95
N THR A 440 -20.32 -26.42 10.82
CA THR A 440 -21.06 -27.68 10.60
C THR A 440 -20.20 -28.92 10.89
N CYS A 441 -18.93 -28.90 10.50
CA CYS A 441 -17.94 -29.93 10.79
C CYS A 441 -17.76 -30.22 12.29
N GLY A 442 -17.40 -29.20 13.07
CA GLY A 442 -17.07 -29.33 14.48
C GLY A 442 -18.30 -29.58 15.35
N CYS A 443 -19.44 -28.94 15.06
CA CYS A 443 -20.69 -29.22 15.76
C CYS A 443 -21.16 -30.65 15.52
N THR A 444 -21.07 -31.16 14.29
CA THR A 444 -21.45 -32.56 14.02
C THR A 444 -20.50 -33.56 14.68
N GLU A 445 -19.19 -33.29 14.71
CA GLU A 445 -18.23 -34.14 15.43
C GLU A 445 -18.49 -34.15 16.95
N ALA A 446 -18.79 -32.98 17.53
CA ALA A 446 -19.13 -32.85 18.94
C ALA A 446 -20.42 -33.61 19.32
N ILE A 447 -21.45 -33.55 18.47
CA ILE A 447 -22.70 -34.28 18.70
C ILE A 447 -22.49 -35.79 18.46
N GLN A 448 -21.70 -36.19 17.46
CA GLN A 448 -21.36 -37.60 17.20
C GLN A 448 -20.82 -38.30 18.46
N ALA A 449 -19.87 -37.66 19.16
CA ALA A 449 -19.28 -38.21 20.38
C ALA A 449 -20.33 -38.48 21.49
N VAL A 450 -21.39 -37.66 21.56
CA VAL A 450 -22.50 -37.86 22.51
C VAL A 450 -23.33 -39.09 22.14
N PHE A 451 -23.64 -39.28 20.85
CA PHE A 451 -24.41 -40.44 20.39
C PHE A 451 -23.61 -41.75 20.47
N GLU A 452 -22.29 -41.72 20.22
CA GLU A 452 -21.41 -42.89 20.32
C GLU A 452 -21.29 -43.41 21.76
N THR A 453 -21.31 -42.50 22.74
CA THR A 453 -21.31 -42.84 24.18
C THR A 453 -22.70 -43.17 24.72
N GLY A 454 -23.76 -42.94 23.92
CA GLY A 454 -25.13 -43.18 24.33
C GLY A 454 -25.66 -42.18 25.37
N GLU A 455 -25.07 -40.99 25.43
CA GLU A 455 -25.40 -39.94 26.41
C GLU A 455 -26.38 -38.89 25.85
N GLU A 456 -27.05 -39.15 24.73
CA GLU A 456 -27.84 -38.15 23.99
C GLU A 456 -28.98 -37.52 24.80
N ILE A 457 -29.56 -38.26 25.77
CA ILE A 457 -30.59 -37.73 26.66
C ILE A 457 -29.98 -36.88 27.77
N SER A 458 -28.96 -37.40 28.47
CA SER A 458 -28.29 -36.70 29.57
C SER A 458 -27.56 -35.44 29.10
N LYS A 459 -27.13 -35.39 27.83
CA LYS A 459 -26.46 -34.26 27.20
C LYS A 459 -27.34 -33.53 26.18
N LYS A 460 -28.67 -33.62 26.29
CA LYS A 460 -29.61 -32.97 25.36
C LYS A 460 -29.36 -31.46 25.21
N ASP A 461 -29.11 -30.75 26.31
CA ASP A 461 -28.88 -29.30 26.27
C ASP A 461 -27.56 -28.95 25.58
N TYR A 462 -26.54 -29.81 25.70
CA TYR A 462 -25.29 -29.66 24.97
C TYR A 462 -25.49 -29.86 23.45
N VAL A 463 -26.27 -30.89 23.06
CA VAL A 463 -26.64 -31.12 21.66
C VAL A 463 -27.42 -29.91 21.11
N GLN A 464 -28.38 -29.39 21.87
CA GLN A 464 -29.13 -28.20 21.47
C GLN A 464 -28.22 -26.98 21.30
N GLY A 465 -27.29 -26.74 22.23
CA GLY A 465 -26.31 -25.65 22.13
C GLY A 465 -25.41 -25.77 20.90
N ALA A 466 -24.99 -26.98 20.54
CA ALA A 466 -24.21 -27.23 19.32
C ALA A 466 -25.03 -27.02 18.04
N LEU A 467 -26.31 -27.38 18.03
CA LEU A 467 -27.23 -27.13 16.91
C LEU A 467 -27.48 -25.64 16.71
N ASP A 468 -27.73 -24.92 17.80
CA ASP A 468 -27.91 -23.47 17.77
C ASP A 468 -26.68 -22.74 17.20
N ASP A 469 -25.49 -23.14 17.62
CA ASP A 469 -24.22 -22.60 17.11
C ASP A 469 -24.07 -22.90 15.61
N MET A 470 -24.44 -24.10 15.16
CA MET A 470 -24.38 -24.51 13.75
C MET A 470 -25.40 -23.76 12.86
N ILE A 471 -26.61 -23.52 13.36
CA ILE A 471 -27.62 -22.71 12.66
C ILE A 471 -27.15 -21.26 12.52
N TYR A 472 -26.56 -20.71 13.57
CA TYR A 472 -25.96 -19.37 13.52
C TYR A 472 -24.86 -19.30 12.45
N PHE A 473 -23.95 -20.26 12.43
CA PHE A 473 -22.89 -20.37 11.42
C PHE A 473 -23.44 -20.41 10.00
N VAL A 474 -24.41 -21.31 9.72
CA VAL A 474 -25.05 -21.44 8.40
C VAL A 474 -25.69 -20.12 7.97
N ARG A 475 -26.37 -19.43 8.89
CA ARG A 475 -26.96 -18.11 8.59
C ARG A 475 -25.91 -17.08 8.21
N GLN A 476 -24.81 -16.99 8.97
CA GLN A 476 -23.73 -16.05 8.66
C GLN A 476 -23.08 -16.33 7.30
N HIS A 477 -22.90 -17.61 6.93
CA HIS A 477 -22.37 -17.98 5.62
C HIS A 477 -23.32 -17.60 4.48
N VAL A 478 -24.61 -17.91 4.59
CA VAL A 478 -25.60 -17.55 3.57
C VAL A 478 -25.70 -16.03 3.41
N GLU A 479 -25.76 -15.28 4.52
CA GLU A 479 -25.77 -13.80 4.49
C GLU A 479 -24.52 -13.25 3.79
N ARG A 480 -23.34 -13.80 4.07
CA ARG A 480 -22.09 -13.39 3.44
C ARG A 480 -22.02 -13.75 1.94
N ILE A 481 -22.55 -14.90 1.53
CA ILE A 481 -22.66 -15.25 0.11
C ILE A 481 -23.58 -14.24 -0.61
N ASP A 482 -24.70 -13.86 0.01
CA ASP A 482 -25.60 -12.86 -0.56
C ASP A 482 -24.98 -11.45 -0.63
N GLU A 483 -24.09 -11.08 0.30
CA GLU A 483 -23.27 -9.85 0.19
C GLU A 483 -22.42 -9.88 -1.10
N TYR A 484 -21.76 -10.99 -1.41
CA TYR A 484 -20.97 -11.14 -2.63
C TYR A 484 -21.81 -11.10 -3.90
N ARG A 485 -22.98 -11.74 -3.88
CA ARG A 485 -23.90 -11.73 -5.03
C ARG A 485 -24.39 -10.32 -5.32
N ARG A 486 -24.80 -9.57 -4.29
CA ARG A 486 -25.19 -8.17 -4.45
C ARG A 486 -24.04 -7.32 -5.00
N PHE A 487 -22.84 -7.51 -4.47
CA PHE A 487 -21.64 -6.87 -5.00
C PHE A 487 -21.41 -7.19 -6.49
N ALA A 488 -21.54 -8.45 -6.89
CA ALA A 488 -21.38 -8.87 -8.28
C ALA A 488 -22.44 -8.24 -9.19
N ASP A 489 -23.71 -8.27 -8.80
CA ASP A 489 -24.82 -7.69 -9.56
C ASP A 489 -24.64 -6.17 -9.77
N GLU A 490 -24.29 -5.44 -8.71
CA GLU A 490 -24.01 -4.01 -8.76
C GLU A 490 -22.81 -3.70 -9.65
N THR A 491 -21.75 -4.50 -9.55
CA THR A 491 -20.52 -4.32 -10.34
C THR A 491 -20.76 -4.63 -11.82
N ILE A 492 -21.49 -5.70 -12.15
CA ILE A 492 -21.88 -6.04 -13.53
C ILE A 492 -22.74 -4.92 -14.12
N LYS A 493 -23.71 -4.40 -13.36
CA LYS A 493 -24.55 -3.27 -13.80
C LYS A 493 -23.70 -2.03 -14.09
N LEU A 494 -22.75 -1.70 -13.20
CA LEU A 494 -21.82 -0.59 -13.38
C LEU A 494 -20.96 -0.78 -14.64
N LEU A 495 -20.38 -1.96 -14.83
CA LEU A 495 -19.53 -2.29 -15.98
C LEU A 495 -20.30 -2.15 -17.30
N ARG A 496 -21.52 -2.69 -17.38
CA ARG A 496 -22.38 -2.56 -18.57
C ARG A 496 -22.75 -1.12 -18.89
N ALA A 497 -23.08 -0.33 -17.86
CA ALA A 497 -23.35 1.09 -18.04
C ALA A 497 -22.10 1.83 -18.56
N GLN A 498 -20.92 1.49 -18.02
CA GLN A 498 -19.66 2.08 -18.47
C GLN A 498 -19.34 1.72 -19.91
N VAL A 499 -19.59 0.47 -20.36
CA VAL A 499 -19.39 0.04 -21.76
C VAL A 499 -20.18 0.91 -22.73
N ILE A 500 -21.41 1.30 -22.37
CA ILE A 500 -22.26 2.18 -23.20
C ILE A 500 -21.67 3.59 -23.25
N SER A 501 -21.22 4.11 -22.11
CA SER A 501 -20.69 5.49 -21.99
C SER A 501 -19.26 5.67 -22.50
N SER A 502 -18.47 4.59 -22.56
CA SER A 502 -17.07 4.59 -23.00
C SER A 502 -16.79 3.37 -23.87
N PRO A 503 -17.31 3.32 -25.11
CA PRO A 503 -17.14 2.17 -26.01
C PRO A 503 -15.67 1.82 -26.29
N GLU A 504 -14.75 2.78 -26.17
CA GLU A 504 -13.32 2.56 -26.34
C GLU A 504 -12.70 1.67 -25.24
N LEU A 505 -13.34 1.59 -24.07
CA LEU A 505 -12.88 0.75 -22.95
C LEU A 505 -13.52 -0.64 -22.95
N LYS A 506 -14.32 -0.96 -23.97
CA LYS A 506 -15.13 -2.18 -24.03
C LYS A 506 -14.32 -3.46 -23.73
N PRO A 507 -13.14 -3.74 -24.34
CA PRO A 507 -12.40 -4.97 -24.05
C PRO A 507 -11.94 -5.08 -22.60
N PHE A 508 -11.58 -3.95 -21.97
CA PHE A 508 -11.19 -3.90 -20.57
C PHE A 508 -12.41 -4.21 -19.67
N LEU A 509 -13.53 -3.51 -19.90
CA LEU A 509 -14.74 -3.62 -19.11
C LEU A 509 -15.41 -5.01 -19.23
N GLU A 510 -15.52 -5.56 -20.43
CA GLU A 510 -16.06 -6.91 -20.67
C GLU A 510 -15.20 -7.97 -19.98
N GLY A 511 -13.87 -7.78 -19.97
CA GLY A 511 -12.96 -8.67 -19.27
C GLY A 511 -13.17 -8.69 -17.75
N LEU A 512 -13.47 -7.53 -17.15
CA LEU A 512 -13.83 -7.44 -15.73
C LEU A 512 -15.24 -7.99 -15.47
N GLU A 513 -16.19 -7.75 -16.37
CA GLU A 513 -17.56 -8.27 -16.26
C GLU A 513 -17.55 -9.80 -16.25
N GLN A 514 -16.77 -10.42 -17.13
CA GLN A 514 -16.63 -11.88 -17.18
C GLN A 514 -16.10 -12.46 -15.86
N ILE A 515 -15.23 -11.74 -15.15
CA ILE A 515 -14.76 -12.16 -13.82
C ILE A 515 -15.89 -12.00 -12.80
N ALA A 516 -16.56 -10.85 -12.76
CA ALA A 516 -17.67 -10.60 -11.84
C ALA A 516 -18.83 -11.61 -12.01
N GLN A 517 -19.12 -12.03 -13.25
CA GLN A 517 -20.14 -13.03 -13.57
C GLN A 517 -19.84 -14.43 -13.00
N GLN A 518 -18.60 -14.74 -12.62
CA GLN A 518 -18.27 -16.04 -12.03
C GLN A 518 -18.92 -16.23 -10.65
N ILE A 519 -19.20 -15.14 -9.91
CA ILE A 519 -19.87 -15.22 -8.60
C ILE A 519 -21.29 -15.80 -8.71
N PRO A 520 -22.23 -15.21 -9.49
CA PRO A 520 -23.55 -15.80 -9.65
C PRO A 520 -23.52 -17.18 -10.32
N GLN A 521 -22.58 -17.44 -11.23
CA GLN A 521 -22.42 -18.75 -11.85
C GLN A 521 -22.07 -19.84 -10.83
N GLU A 522 -21.10 -19.59 -9.95
CA GLU A 522 -20.72 -20.55 -8.91
C GLU A 522 -21.85 -20.77 -7.90
N TYR A 523 -22.56 -19.70 -7.53
CA TYR A 523 -23.75 -19.81 -6.70
C TYR A 523 -24.80 -20.73 -7.33
N ASP A 524 -25.13 -20.52 -8.62
CA ASP A 524 -26.15 -21.30 -9.31
C ASP A 524 -25.77 -22.78 -9.46
N VAL A 525 -24.49 -23.07 -9.69
CA VAL A 525 -23.96 -24.45 -9.74
C VAL A 525 -24.15 -25.17 -8.41
N GLN A 526 -23.95 -24.48 -7.28
CA GLN A 526 -24.01 -25.08 -5.94
C GLN A 526 -25.33 -24.87 -5.22
N LYS A 527 -26.29 -24.15 -5.81
CA LYS A 527 -27.56 -23.76 -5.18
C LYS A 527 -28.30 -24.95 -4.56
N GLU A 528 -28.39 -26.06 -5.29
CA GLU A 528 -29.07 -27.27 -4.82
C GLU A 528 -28.28 -28.00 -3.72
N ASN A 529 -26.96 -27.83 -3.65
CA ASN A 529 -26.10 -28.45 -2.64
C ASN A 529 -26.03 -27.62 -1.35
N MET A 530 -26.04 -26.28 -1.47
CA MET A 530 -26.04 -25.37 -0.32
C MET A 530 -27.31 -25.45 0.51
N LYS A 531 -28.41 -25.93 -0.09
CA LYS A 531 -29.75 -26.01 0.53
C LYS A 531 -30.21 -24.65 1.09
N SER A 532 -31.37 -24.65 1.73
CA SER A 532 -32.01 -23.45 2.26
C SER A 532 -31.94 -23.41 3.79
N LEU A 533 -32.12 -22.22 4.38
CA LEU A 533 -32.24 -22.10 5.84
C LEU A 533 -33.36 -22.97 6.43
N PRO A 534 -34.58 -23.06 5.82
CA PRO A 534 -35.59 -24.01 6.26
C PRO A 534 -35.14 -25.48 6.27
N TYR A 535 -34.27 -25.88 5.34
CA TYR A 535 -33.69 -27.23 5.34
C TYR A 535 -32.75 -27.44 6.53
N ALA A 536 -31.90 -26.44 6.84
CA ALA A 536 -31.07 -26.47 8.04
C ALA A 536 -31.92 -26.55 9.33
N ASP A 537 -33.02 -25.80 9.40
CA ASP A 537 -33.97 -25.85 10.53
C ASP A 537 -34.64 -27.24 10.66
N GLU A 538 -34.98 -27.89 9.55
CA GLU A 538 -35.48 -29.27 9.55
C GLU A 538 -34.42 -30.24 10.10
N LEU A 539 -33.18 -30.16 9.61
CA LEU A 539 -32.09 -31.00 10.11
C LEU A 539 -31.86 -30.78 11.61
N ALA A 540 -31.99 -29.55 12.09
CA ALA A 540 -31.83 -29.23 13.51
C ALA A 540 -32.96 -29.86 14.34
N ARG A 541 -34.22 -29.73 13.90
CA ARG A 541 -35.36 -30.38 14.56
C ARG A 541 -35.24 -31.90 14.60
N GLN A 542 -34.83 -32.52 13.49
CA GLN A 542 -34.62 -33.97 13.42
C GLN A 542 -33.51 -34.41 14.37
N THR A 543 -32.40 -33.68 14.43
CA THR A 543 -31.28 -33.99 15.34
C THR A 543 -31.69 -33.85 16.81
N ALA A 544 -32.40 -32.78 17.17
CA ALA A 544 -32.90 -32.56 18.53
C ALA A 544 -33.93 -33.61 18.97
N ALA A 545 -34.74 -34.12 18.02
CA ALA A 545 -35.69 -35.20 18.29
C ALA A 545 -34.97 -36.50 18.68
N LEU A 546 -33.85 -36.83 18.03
CA LEU A 546 -33.04 -38.01 18.38
C LEU A 546 -32.46 -37.92 19.82
N ALA A 547 -32.14 -36.71 20.28
CA ALA A 547 -31.65 -36.49 21.65
C ALA A 547 -32.78 -36.47 22.70
N SER A 548 -34.05 -36.51 22.30
CA SER A 548 -35.18 -36.39 23.22
C SER A 548 -35.68 -37.73 23.77
N LYS A 549 -35.26 -38.86 23.20
CA LYS A 549 -35.64 -40.21 23.65
C LYS A 549 -34.55 -41.22 23.28
N LYS A 550 -34.37 -42.26 24.11
CA LYS A 550 -33.45 -43.37 23.84
C LYS A 550 -34.04 -44.27 22.76
N ASP A 551 -33.28 -44.53 21.71
CA ASP A 551 -33.58 -45.56 20.71
C ASP A 551 -32.29 -46.25 20.26
N PRO A 552 -32.26 -47.59 20.11
CA PRO A 552 -31.10 -48.31 19.59
C PRO A 552 -30.61 -47.82 18.21
N ASN A 553 -31.48 -47.20 17.41
CA ASN A 553 -31.14 -46.70 16.08
C ASN A 553 -30.69 -45.22 16.06
N ASN A 554 -30.68 -44.54 17.20
CA ASN A 554 -30.35 -43.11 17.29
C ASN A 554 -29.01 -42.77 16.64
N LEU A 555 -27.96 -43.55 16.93
CA LEU A 555 -26.64 -43.32 16.35
C LEU A 555 -26.66 -43.45 14.82
N LYS A 556 -27.33 -44.48 14.28
CA LYS A 556 -27.43 -44.66 12.84
C LYS A 556 -28.18 -43.51 12.17
N ALA A 557 -29.33 -43.12 12.72
CA ALA A 557 -30.11 -42.00 12.23
C ALA A 557 -29.32 -40.68 12.30
N TYR A 558 -28.58 -40.47 13.38
CA TYR A 558 -27.72 -39.31 13.55
C TYR A 558 -26.60 -39.28 12.49
N MET A 559 -25.97 -40.43 12.17
CA MET A 559 -24.94 -40.49 11.13
C MET A 559 -25.45 -40.10 9.74
N ASP A 560 -26.72 -40.32 9.44
CA ASP A 560 -27.31 -39.87 8.17
C ASP A 560 -27.60 -38.36 8.19
N LEU A 561 -28.05 -37.80 9.32
CA LEU A 561 -28.18 -36.34 9.51
C LEU A 561 -26.82 -35.64 9.45
N LEU A 562 -25.78 -36.23 10.04
CA LEU A 562 -24.41 -35.72 10.00
C LEU A 562 -23.91 -35.56 8.57
N LYS A 563 -24.18 -36.55 7.70
CA LYS A 563 -23.82 -36.46 6.27
C LYS A 563 -24.55 -35.31 5.58
N ALA A 564 -25.84 -35.14 5.87
CA ALA A 564 -26.64 -34.05 5.30
C ALA A 564 -26.11 -32.67 5.74
N TRP A 565 -25.82 -32.50 7.04
CA TRP A 565 -25.22 -31.28 7.58
C TRP A 565 -23.88 -30.95 6.93
N ARG A 566 -22.98 -31.93 6.83
CA ARG A 566 -21.65 -31.73 6.25
C ARG A 566 -21.69 -31.48 4.74
N ALA A 567 -22.58 -32.13 4.01
CA ALA A 567 -22.77 -31.89 2.58
C ALA A 567 -23.24 -30.45 2.31
N MET A 568 -24.24 -30.00 3.07
CA MET A 568 -24.77 -28.65 2.99
C MET A 568 -23.72 -27.60 3.37
N GLY A 569 -23.08 -27.76 4.53
CA GLY A 569 -22.05 -26.84 5.01
C GLY A 569 -20.84 -26.76 4.09
N GLY A 570 -20.34 -27.90 3.61
CA GLY A 570 -19.20 -27.94 2.69
C GLY A 570 -19.47 -27.22 1.36
N ALA A 571 -20.70 -27.28 0.84
CA ALA A 571 -21.08 -26.53 -0.35
C ALA A 571 -21.12 -25.01 -0.10
N GLN A 572 -21.63 -24.58 1.06
CA GLN A 572 -21.65 -23.17 1.46
C GLN A 572 -20.23 -22.62 1.65
N ASP A 573 -19.38 -23.35 2.36
CA ASP A 573 -17.97 -23.01 2.59
C ASP A 573 -17.21 -22.85 1.26
N TYR A 574 -17.44 -23.77 0.33
CA TYR A 574 -16.83 -23.72 -1.00
C TYR A 574 -17.28 -22.48 -1.80
N VAL A 575 -18.58 -22.20 -1.88
CA VAL A 575 -19.10 -21.03 -2.61
C VAL A 575 -18.57 -19.73 -1.99
N LEU A 576 -18.61 -19.61 -0.67
CA LEU A 576 -18.08 -18.46 0.05
C LEU A 576 -16.62 -18.20 -0.31
N ALA A 577 -15.79 -19.23 -0.26
CA ALA A 577 -14.37 -19.14 -0.57
C ALA A 577 -14.11 -18.82 -2.06
N GLN A 578 -14.93 -19.34 -2.97
CA GLN A 578 -14.86 -18.99 -4.40
C GLN A 578 -15.24 -17.53 -4.64
N CYS A 579 -16.33 -17.03 -4.04
CA CYS A 579 -16.74 -15.63 -4.15
C CYS A 579 -15.61 -14.68 -3.70
N HIS A 580 -14.96 -14.99 -2.59
CA HIS A 580 -13.82 -14.23 -2.11
C HIS A 580 -12.64 -14.27 -3.10
N THR A 581 -12.28 -15.45 -3.60
CA THR A 581 -11.19 -15.64 -4.58
C THR A 581 -11.46 -14.90 -5.89
N ILE A 582 -12.69 -14.95 -6.41
CA ILE A 582 -13.10 -14.23 -7.61
C ILE A 582 -13.03 -12.72 -7.40
N THR A 583 -13.44 -12.23 -6.22
CA THR A 583 -13.36 -10.79 -5.87
C THR A 583 -11.90 -10.32 -5.79
N ARG A 584 -10.99 -11.13 -5.24
CA ARG A 584 -9.54 -10.85 -5.27
C ARG A 584 -9.00 -10.82 -6.70
N LYS A 585 -9.42 -11.76 -7.55
CA LYS A 585 -9.06 -11.76 -8.97
C LYS A 585 -9.53 -10.50 -9.68
N LEU A 586 -10.78 -10.08 -9.46
CA LEU A 586 -11.33 -8.85 -10.02
C LEU A 586 -10.53 -7.62 -9.58
N PHE A 587 -10.15 -7.55 -8.29
CA PHE A 587 -9.31 -6.49 -7.74
C PHE A 587 -7.92 -6.40 -8.41
N GLN A 588 -7.27 -7.55 -8.63
CA GLN A 588 -5.97 -7.62 -9.30
C GLN A 588 -6.07 -7.26 -10.78
N GLU A 589 -7.01 -7.89 -11.50
CA GLU A 589 -7.17 -7.71 -12.95
C GLU A 589 -7.61 -6.30 -13.32
N ALA A 590 -8.38 -5.61 -12.46
CA ALA A 590 -8.67 -4.18 -12.64
C ALA A 590 -7.38 -3.35 -12.68
N GLY A 591 -6.40 -3.66 -11.81
CA GLY A 591 -5.09 -3.01 -11.80
C GLY A 591 -4.21 -3.40 -12.99
N TYR A 592 -4.02 -4.70 -13.21
CA TYR A 592 -3.09 -5.18 -14.25
C TYR A 592 -3.58 -4.92 -15.68
N ARG A 593 -4.89 -4.93 -15.94
CA ARG A 593 -5.41 -4.73 -17.31
C ARG A 593 -5.51 -3.27 -17.73
N CYS A 594 -5.46 -2.32 -16.79
CA CYS A 594 -5.55 -0.89 -17.13
C CYS A 594 -4.22 -0.29 -17.65
N VAL A 595 -3.11 -1.04 -17.58
CA VAL A 595 -1.75 -0.53 -17.82
C VAL A 595 -1.52 0.11 -19.19
N ASN A 596 -2.24 -0.33 -20.22
CA ASN A 596 -2.09 0.22 -21.58
C ASN A 596 -3.20 1.23 -21.93
N GLN A 597 -4.05 1.60 -20.97
CA GLN A 597 -5.26 2.40 -21.21
C GLN A 597 -5.38 3.49 -20.14
N PRO A 598 -4.80 4.70 -20.35
CA PRO A 598 -4.88 5.81 -19.40
C PRO A 598 -6.31 6.14 -18.97
N LYS A 599 -7.26 6.10 -19.91
CA LYS A 599 -8.69 6.34 -19.65
C LYS A 599 -9.34 5.30 -18.74
N ALA A 600 -8.77 4.10 -18.61
CA ALA A 600 -9.29 3.04 -17.76
C ALA A 600 -8.86 3.17 -16.29
N VAL A 601 -7.85 3.98 -15.98
CA VAL A 601 -7.22 4.03 -14.64
C VAL A 601 -8.20 4.47 -13.56
N GLU A 602 -8.95 5.54 -13.78
CA GLU A 602 -9.93 6.06 -12.81
C GLU A 602 -11.00 5.00 -12.51
N PHE A 603 -11.50 4.35 -13.56
CA PHE A 603 -12.49 3.30 -13.40
C PHE A 603 -11.90 2.03 -12.74
N ALA A 604 -10.65 1.68 -13.03
CA ALA A 604 -9.93 0.61 -12.35
C ALA A 604 -9.81 0.88 -10.84
N GLN A 605 -9.50 2.12 -10.44
CA GLN A 605 -9.47 2.53 -9.02
C GLN A 605 -10.86 2.41 -8.37
N GLU A 606 -11.94 2.74 -9.08
CA GLU A 606 -13.31 2.55 -8.57
C GLU A 606 -13.62 1.07 -8.33
N ILE A 607 -13.37 0.21 -9.33
CA ILE A 607 -13.58 -1.24 -9.19
C ILE A 607 -12.74 -1.81 -8.04
N ARG A 608 -11.48 -1.41 -7.93
CA ARG A 608 -10.60 -1.81 -6.83
C ARG A 608 -11.14 -1.37 -5.48
N THR A 609 -11.65 -0.15 -5.36
CA THR A 609 -12.26 0.37 -4.13
C THR A 609 -13.49 -0.44 -3.72
N ARG A 610 -14.36 -0.81 -4.68
CA ARG A 610 -15.55 -1.64 -4.43
C ARG A 610 -15.17 -3.06 -4.02
N CYS A 611 -14.20 -3.67 -4.70
CA CYS A 611 -13.67 -4.97 -4.30
C CYS A 611 -13.08 -4.91 -2.89
N ARG A 612 -12.28 -3.88 -2.57
CA ARG A 612 -11.73 -3.67 -1.22
C ARG A 612 -12.84 -3.65 -0.18
N GLN A 613 -13.92 -2.90 -0.42
CA GLN A 613 -15.06 -2.85 0.49
C GLN A 613 -15.72 -4.22 0.70
N SER A 614 -15.86 -5.02 -0.36
CA SER A 614 -16.41 -6.38 -0.29
C SER A 614 -15.49 -7.35 0.45
N LEU A 615 -14.16 -7.21 0.28
CA LEU A 615 -13.13 -8.05 0.91
C LEU A 615 -12.88 -7.71 2.38
N ARG A 616 -13.38 -6.58 2.89
CA ARG A 616 -13.30 -6.22 4.32
C ARG A 616 -13.95 -7.29 5.18
N ASN A 617 -13.37 -7.48 6.36
CA ASN A 617 -13.85 -8.34 7.41
C ASN A 617 -14.13 -9.76 6.90
N ALA A 618 -13.15 -10.32 6.19
CA ALA A 618 -13.20 -11.68 5.70
C ALA A 618 -13.57 -12.65 6.83
N ASP A 619 -14.30 -13.70 6.48
CA ASP A 619 -14.56 -14.84 7.34
C ASP A 619 -13.34 -15.79 7.39
N GLY A 620 -13.25 -16.65 8.41
CA GLY A 620 -12.20 -17.68 8.49
C GLY A 620 -12.16 -18.65 7.30
N TYR A 621 -13.24 -18.75 6.53
CA TYR A 621 -13.36 -19.57 5.33
C TYR A 621 -13.02 -18.82 4.03
N GLU A 622 -12.95 -17.48 4.09
CA GLU A 622 -12.54 -16.55 3.03
C GLU A 622 -11.06 -16.14 3.15
N ILE A 623 -10.68 -15.77 4.39
CA ILE A 623 -9.42 -15.27 5.01
C ILE A 623 -8.92 -13.94 4.41
N TRP A 624 -8.46 -12.91 5.17
CA TRP A 624 -7.48 -12.92 6.27
C TRP A 624 -7.68 -11.76 7.28
N PRO A 625 -7.08 -11.81 8.50
CA PRO A 625 -6.77 -10.62 9.27
C PRO A 625 -5.29 -10.37 9.51
N GLU A 626 -4.44 -11.25 8.94
CA GLU A 626 -2.97 -11.19 8.81
C GLU A 626 -2.38 -12.59 8.80
N TYR A 627 -2.73 -13.28 7.75
CA TYR A 627 -1.81 -14.26 7.23
C TYR A 627 -0.34 -13.90 7.09
#